data_AF-A0A814WT44-F1
#
_entry.id   AF-A0A814WT44-F1
#
_cell.length_a   1.000
_cell.length_b   1.000
_cell.length_c   1.000
_cell.angle_alpha   90.00
_cell.angle_beta   90.00
_cell.angle_gamma   90.00
#
_symmetry.space_group_name_H-M   'P 1'
#
loop_
_entity.id
_entity.type
_entity.pdbx_description
1 polymer ?
#
loop_
_entity_poly.entity_id
_entity_poly.type
_entity_poly.pdbx_seq_one_letter_code
_entity_poly.pdbx_strand_id
1 'polypeptide(L)'
;MLENTPITKGQQPILPSKEKFYVCDITDENQISRIIQENQIKIIIHLAALLEADTVEKINHINCYGTKLLFDIATKQEHMEMIIYASSIMTVFGYLENEPYSSLAKNIQPKQLLKKITINDPSIPSHFNPSFESYSNSKIYGEELARQYSSTETINFKFICARFGWINTTDDVTSDLYDWSDKSFEIYFVSSNNDYCWVDIDNFQQNLDYMPQDGAKWKTT
;
A
#
# COMPACT_ATOMS: atom_id res chain seq x y z
N MET A 1 25.00 -11.71 -12.47
CA MET A 1 25.16 -10.25 -12.60
C MET A 1 23.92 -9.76 -13.33
N LEU A 2 22.95 -9.23 -12.59
CA LEU A 2 21.75 -8.64 -13.21
C LEU A 2 22.19 -7.29 -13.78
N GLU A 3 22.10 -7.15 -15.10
CA GLU A 3 22.43 -5.92 -15.79
C GLU A 3 21.51 -4.79 -15.29
N ASN A 4 22.12 -3.63 -15.01
CA ASN A 4 21.44 -2.37 -14.71
C ASN A 4 20.52 -2.00 -15.89
N THR A 5 19.31 -2.56 -15.89
CA THR A 5 18.30 -2.23 -16.88
C THR A 5 17.83 -0.82 -16.54
N PRO A 6 18.05 0.19 -17.41
CA PRO A 6 17.64 1.55 -17.11
C PRO A 6 16.13 1.59 -16.96
N ILE A 7 15.67 1.92 -15.75
CA ILE A 7 14.26 2.19 -15.46
C ILE A 7 13.84 3.35 -16.39
N THR A 8 12.72 3.18 -17.11
CA THR A 8 12.13 4.24 -17.93
C THR A 8 11.98 5.50 -17.10
N LYS A 9 12.66 6.59 -17.49
CA LYS A 9 12.55 7.87 -16.78
C LYS A 9 11.10 8.34 -16.85
N GLY A 10 10.41 8.29 -15.72
CA GLY A 10 9.17 9.05 -15.53
C GLY A 10 9.41 10.53 -15.80
N GLN A 11 8.36 11.27 -16.14
CA GLN A 11 8.46 12.72 -16.28
C GLN A 11 8.86 13.32 -14.93
N GLN A 12 9.80 14.28 -14.95
CA GLN A 12 10.15 15.01 -13.75
C GLN A 12 8.91 15.78 -13.26
N PRO A 13 8.50 15.63 -11.99
CA PRO A 13 7.32 16.32 -11.49
C PRO A 13 7.56 17.83 -11.47
N ILE A 14 6.51 18.60 -11.78
CA ILE A 14 6.48 20.03 -11.49
C ILE A 14 6.21 20.15 -9.99
N LEU A 15 7.25 20.46 -9.24
CA LEU A 15 7.17 20.64 -7.80
C LEU A 15 7.12 22.12 -7.44
N PRO A 16 6.44 22.50 -6.35
CA PRO A 16 6.57 23.84 -5.82
C PRO A 16 8.04 24.13 -5.39
N SER A 17 8.36 25.39 -5.11
CA SER A 17 9.75 25.85 -4.98
C SER A 17 10.45 25.38 -3.70
N LYS A 18 9.73 24.83 -2.71
CA LYS A 18 10.26 24.47 -1.39
C LYS A 18 10.59 22.98 -1.29
N GLU A 19 10.12 22.21 -2.26
CA GLU A 19 10.19 20.78 -2.33
C GLU A 19 11.51 20.36 -2.95
N LYS A 20 12.12 19.32 -2.37
CA LYS A 20 13.36 18.73 -2.89
C LYS A 20 13.02 17.49 -3.68
N PHE A 21 13.63 17.36 -4.86
CA PHE A 21 13.49 16.19 -5.72
C PHE A 21 14.78 15.39 -5.75
N TYR A 22 14.66 14.09 -5.54
CA TYR A 22 15.77 13.15 -5.63
C TYR A 22 15.40 12.02 -6.58
N VAL A 23 16.30 11.70 -7.50
CA VAL A 23 16.23 10.46 -8.29
C VAL A 23 17.07 9.43 -7.55
N CYS A 24 16.43 8.40 -7.02
CA CYS A 24 17.07 7.38 -6.21
C CYS A 24 16.50 5.99 -6.58
N ASP A 25 17.37 4.99 -6.61
CA ASP A 25 16.95 3.59 -6.64
C ASP A 25 16.66 3.16 -5.20
N ILE A 26 15.51 2.52 -4.95
CA ILE A 26 15.13 2.07 -3.61
C ILE A 26 15.96 0.87 -3.11
N THR A 27 16.83 0.33 -3.97
CA THR A 27 17.82 -0.70 -3.62
C THR A 27 19.20 -0.12 -3.32
N ASP A 28 19.40 1.20 -3.43
CA ASP A 28 20.65 1.88 -3.07
C ASP A 28 20.61 2.38 -1.62
N GLU A 29 21.19 1.58 -0.73
CA GLU A 29 21.26 1.86 0.71
C GLU A 29 21.90 3.22 1.03
N ASN A 30 22.99 3.55 0.34
CA ASN A 30 23.77 4.77 0.63
C ASN A 30 22.97 6.02 0.26
N GLN A 31 22.30 5.99 -0.90
CA GLN A 31 21.49 7.12 -1.34
C GLN A 31 20.27 7.32 -0.43
N ILE A 32 19.54 6.25 -0.09
CA ILE A 32 18.36 6.32 0.77
C ILE A 32 18.74 6.83 2.16
N SER A 33 19.78 6.24 2.77
CA SER A 33 20.25 6.64 4.11
C SER A 33 20.64 8.12 4.15
N ARG A 34 21.41 8.57 3.16
CA ARG A 34 21.79 9.99 3.03
C ARG A 34 20.58 10.91 2.89
N ILE A 35 19.63 10.56 2.02
CA ILE A 35 18.44 11.40 1.76
C ILE A 35 17.59 11.54 3.03
N ILE A 36 17.36 10.44 3.75
CA ILE A 36 16.59 10.46 4.99
C ILE A 36 17.30 11.33 6.03
N GLN A 37 18.60 11.11 6.25
CA GLN A 37 19.37 11.81 7.28
C GLN A 37 19.55 13.32 6.98
N GLU A 38 19.96 13.69 5.78
CA GLU A 38 20.20 15.10 5.41
C GLU A 38 18.94 15.95 5.46
N ASN A 39 17.77 15.34 5.23
CA ASN A 39 16.49 16.03 5.24
C ASN A 39 15.73 15.91 6.56
N GLN A 40 16.26 15.18 7.54
CA GLN A 40 15.60 14.93 8.82
C GLN A 40 14.15 14.46 8.63
N ILE A 41 13.95 13.50 7.71
CA ILE A 41 12.62 13.00 7.37
C ILE A 41 12.02 12.32 8.60
N LYS A 42 10.80 12.72 8.96
CA LYS A 42 10.06 12.11 10.10
C LYS A 42 9.05 11.06 9.64
N ILE A 43 8.47 11.26 8.46
CA ILE A 43 7.40 10.44 7.91
C ILE A 43 7.77 10.08 6.47
N ILE A 44 7.67 8.80 6.13
CA ILE A 44 7.87 8.29 4.78
C ILE A 44 6.55 7.73 4.27
N ILE A 45 6.11 8.19 3.10
CA ILE A 45 5.02 7.57 2.34
C ILE A 45 5.66 6.72 1.24
N HIS A 46 5.71 5.40 1.45
CA HIS A 46 6.39 4.46 0.55
C HIS A 46 5.45 3.99 -0.55
N LEU A 47 5.44 4.72 -1.67
CA LEU A 47 4.67 4.42 -2.89
C LEU A 47 5.47 3.66 -3.95
N ALA A 48 6.80 3.55 -3.79
CA ALA A 48 7.66 2.98 -4.82
C ALA A 48 7.51 1.46 -4.91
N ALA A 49 7.09 0.97 -6.08
CA ALA A 49 6.96 -0.44 -6.40
C ALA A 49 6.90 -0.64 -7.93
N LEU A 50 7.28 -1.82 -8.40
CA LEU A 50 6.87 -2.33 -9.70
C LEU A 50 5.44 -2.86 -9.63
N LEU A 51 4.72 -2.75 -10.74
CA LEU A 51 3.37 -3.27 -10.92
C LEU A 51 3.40 -4.72 -11.45
N GLU A 52 2.25 -5.36 -11.50
CA GLU A 52 2.05 -6.75 -11.94
C GLU A 52 2.39 -7.03 -13.41
N ALA A 53 2.73 -6.00 -14.20
CA ALA A 53 3.17 -6.13 -15.59
C ALA A 53 4.66 -6.53 -15.73
N ASP A 54 5.44 -6.44 -14.65
CA ASP A 54 6.87 -6.79 -14.61
C ASP A 54 7.12 -8.29 -14.35
N THR A 55 8.39 -8.71 -14.45
CA THR A 55 8.78 -10.10 -14.15
C THR A 55 8.80 -10.37 -12.65
N VAL A 56 8.53 -11.62 -12.26
CA VAL A 56 8.54 -12.08 -10.86
C VAL A 56 9.86 -11.74 -10.15
N GLU A 57 11.00 -11.92 -10.82
CA GLU A 57 12.31 -11.64 -10.24
C GLU A 57 12.49 -10.15 -9.95
N LYS A 58 12.06 -9.29 -10.87
CA LYS A 58 12.13 -7.84 -10.69
C LYS A 58 11.18 -7.39 -9.59
N ILE A 59 9.95 -7.90 -9.56
CA ILE A 59 8.97 -7.61 -8.51
C ILE A 59 9.54 -7.99 -7.16
N ASN A 60 10.08 -9.20 -6.99
CA ASN A 60 10.66 -9.62 -5.72
C ASN A 60 11.87 -8.77 -5.32
N HIS A 61 12.75 -8.42 -6.27
CA HIS A 61 13.92 -7.60 -5.97
C HIS A 61 13.54 -6.16 -5.57
N ILE A 62 12.64 -5.51 -6.29
CA ILE A 62 12.26 -4.13 -6.00
C ILE A 62 11.26 -4.06 -4.85
N ASN A 63 10.15 -4.80 -4.93
CA ASN A 63 9.04 -4.66 -3.99
C ASN A 63 9.32 -5.34 -2.65
N CYS A 64 10.04 -6.46 -2.61
CA CYS A 64 10.38 -7.12 -1.34
C CYS A 64 11.71 -6.61 -0.79
N TYR A 65 12.81 -6.79 -1.54
CA TYR A 65 14.14 -6.40 -1.04
C TYR A 65 14.28 -4.87 -0.88
N GLY A 66 13.85 -4.07 -1.86
CA GLY A 66 13.86 -2.61 -1.74
C GLY A 66 13.01 -2.08 -0.58
N THR A 67 11.81 -2.64 -0.37
CA THR A 67 10.98 -2.29 0.80
C THR A 67 11.64 -2.67 2.12
N LYS A 68 12.22 -3.88 2.22
CA LYS A 68 12.95 -4.30 3.41
C LYS A 68 14.11 -3.35 3.72
N LEU A 69 14.90 -3.02 2.70
CA LEU A 69 16.04 -2.13 2.83
C LEU A 69 15.62 -0.75 3.35
N LEU A 70 14.56 -0.17 2.78
CA LEU A 70 14.00 1.10 3.24
C LEU A 70 13.56 1.03 4.71
N PHE A 71 12.86 -0.04 5.10
CA PHE A 71 12.41 -0.21 6.49
C PHE A 71 13.62 -0.33 7.43
N ASP A 72 14.59 -1.16 7.10
CA ASP A 72 15.84 -1.34 7.87
C ASP A 72 16.58 -0.01 8.10
N ILE A 73 16.66 0.83 7.06
CA ILE A 73 17.35 2.13 7.14
C ILE A 73 16.54 3.11 7.98
N ALA A 74 15.23 3.22 7.73
CA ALA A 74 14.36 4.19 8.37
C ALA A 74 14.22 3.90 9.87
N THR A 75 14.03 2.64 10.27
CA THR A 75 13.85 2.28 11.69
C THR A 75 15.12 2.45 12.53
N LYS A 76 16.28 2.69 11.90
CA LYS A 76 17.54 3.02 12.59
C LYS A 76 17.71 4.53 12.82
N GLN A 77 16.84 5.37 12.27
CA GLN A 77 16.95 6.82 12.42
C GLN A 77 16.17 7.29 13.66
N GLU A 78 16.86 7.95 14.60
CA GLU A 78 16.25 8.42 15.85
C GLU A 78 15.12 9.45 15.63
N HIS A 79 15.16 10.19 14.53
CA HIS A 79 14.19 11.25 14.21
C HIS A 79 13.00 10.74 13.39
N MET A 80 13.03 9.51 12.90
CA MET A 80 11.92 8.95 12.15
C MET A 80 10.80 8.50 13.10
N GLU A 81 9.57 8.77 12.68
CA GLU A 81 8.38 8.54 13.48
C GLU A 81 7.44 7.53 12.82
N MET A 82 7.37 7.50 11.48
CA MET A 82 6.35 6.71 10.77
C MET A 82 6.70 6.33 9.33
N ILE A 83 6.24 5.15 8.91
CA ILE A 83 6.08 4.76 7.50
C ILE A 83 4.61 4.49 7.19
N ILE A 84 4.10 5.15 6.15
CA ILE A 84 2.85 4.78 5.48
C ILE A 84 3.23 3.95 4.25
N TYR A 85 2.99 2.65 4.33
CA TYR A 85 3.28 1.69 3.28
C TYR A 85 2.09 1.51 2.34
N ALA A 86 2.30 1.75 1.04
CA ALA A 86 1.31 1.41 0.02
C ALA A 86 1.28 -0.09 -0.23
N SER A 87 0.42 -0.77 0.53
CA SER A 87 -0.05 -2.12 0.23
C SER A 87 -1.10 -2.08 -0.90
N SER A 88 -1.81 -3.19 -1.13
CA SER A 88 -2.83 -3.29 -2.17
C SER A 88 -4.02 -4.12 -1.71
N ILE A 89 -5.21 -3.81 -2.22
CA ILE A 89 -6.38 -4.69 -2.10
C ILE A 89 -6.14 -6.07 -2.74
N MET A 90 -5.16 -6.21 -3.63
CA MET A 90 -4.79 -7.48 -4.27
C MET A 90 -4.29 -8.55 -3.29
N THR A 91 -3.94 -8.17 -2.06
CA THR A 91 -3.63 -9.12 -0.98
C THR A 91 -4.80 -10.03 -0.63
N VAL A 92 -6.03 -9.69 -1.03
CA VAL A 92 -7.26 -10.45 -0.78
C VAL A 92 -8.05 -10.77 -2.06
N PHE A 93 -7.46 -10.61 -3.24
CA PHE A 93 -8.19 -10.83 -4.50
C PHE A 93 -8.61 -12.29 -4.77
N GLY A 94 -7.98 -13.28 -4.13
CA GLY A 94 -8.39 -14.68 -4.24
C GLY A 94 -9.80 -14.96 -3.71
N TYR A 95 -10.37 -14.08 -2.87
CA TYR A 95 -11.80 -14.16 -2.52
C TYR A 95 -12.69 -13.98 -3.75
N LEU A 96 -12.31 -13.10 -4.69
CA LEU A 96 -13.06 -12.84 -5.92
C LEU A 96 -13.03 -14.00 -6.92
N GLU A 97 -12.19 -15.02 -6.70
CA GLU A 97 -12.16 -16.21 -7.55
C GLU A 97 -13.28 -17.20 -7.22
N ASN A 98 -13.90 -17.08 -6.04
CA ASN A 98 -14.87 -18.05 -5.52
C ASN A 98 -16.20 -17.38 -5.13
N GLU A 99 -17.29 -18.14 -5.22
CA GLU A 99 -18.57 -17.66 -4.67
C GLU A 99 -18.48 -17.52 -3.14
N PRO A 100 -19.15 -16.52 -2.54
CA PRO A 100 -20.14 -15.65 -3.16
C PRO A 100 -19.58 -14.37 -3.80
N TYR A 101 -18.26 -14.14 -3.77
CA TYR A 101 -17.66 -12.89 -4.23
C TYR A 101 -17.37 -12.87 -5.73
N SER A 102 -17.20 -14.03 -6.38
CA SER A 102 -16.92 -14.09 -7.83
C SER A 102 -18.01 -13.46 -8.69
N SER A 103 -19.24 -13.36 -8.17
CA SER A 103 -20.33 -12.62 -8.80
C SER A 103 -19.95 -11.14 -9.01
N LEU A 104 -19.28 -10.51 -8.06
CA LEU A 104 -18.83 -9.11 -8.17
C LEU A 104 -17.82 -8.91 -9.30
N ALA A 105 -16.84 -9.81 -9.42
CA ALA A 105 -15.83 -9.77 -10.48
C ALA A 105 -16.45 -9.93 -11.89
N LYS A 106 -17.60 -10.59 -11.98
CA LYS A 106 -18.38 -10.78 -13.22
C LYS A 106 -19.38 -9.65 -13.47
N ASN A 107 -19.38 -8.61 -12.64
CA ASN A 107 -20.36 -7.53 -12.66
C ASN A 107 -21.82 -8.06 -12.50
N ILE A 108 -22.00 -9.08 -11.66
CA ILE A 108 -23.29 -9.67 -11.32
C ILE A 108 -23.63 -9.25 -9.88
N GLN A 109 -24.80 -8.62 -9.72
CA GLN A 109 -25.30 -8.24 -8.40
C GLN A 109 -25.47 -9.49 -7.51
N PRO A 110 -24.89 -9.52 -6.31
CA PRO A 110 -25.06 -10.64 -5.38
C PRO A 110 -26.53 -10.79 -4.99
N LYS A 111 -27.02 -12.03 -4.96
CA LYS A 111 -28.40 -12.34 -4.52
C LYS A 111 -28.60 -12.18 -3.01
N GLN A 112 -27.52 -12.15 -2.25
CA GLN A 112 -27.49 -12.02 -0.80
C GLN A 112 -26.47 -10.97 -0.38
N LEU A 113 -26.67 -10.38 0.79
CA LEU A 113 -25.67 -9.49 1.39
C LEU A 113 -24.37 -10.28 1.62
N LEU A 114 -23.26 -9.76 1.10
CA LEU A 114 -21.94 -10.36 1.28
C LEU A 114 -21.34 -9.91 2.61
N LYS A 115 -20.65 -10.82 3.30
CA LYS A 115 -19.78 -10.44 4.41
C LYS A 115 -18.67 -9.54 3.84
N LYS A 116 -18.42 -8.38 4.43
CA LYS A 116 -17.24 -7.58 4.08
C LYS A 116 -15.97 -8.32 4.53
N ILE A 117 -14.96 -8.39 3.67
CA ILE A 117 -13.63 -8.90 4.01
C ILE A 117 -12.93 -7.87 4.89
N THR A 118 -12.54 -8.28 6.09
CA THR A 118 -11.90 -7.44 7.10
C THR A 118 -10.39 -7.62 7.08
N ILE A 119 -9.67 -6.74 7.78
CA ILE A 119 -8.22 -6.85 7.96
C ILE A 119 -7.78 -8.10 8.75
N ASN A 120 -8.71 -8.74 9.46
CA ASN A 120 -8.48 -9.96 10.23
C ASN A 120 -8.78 -11.23 9.43
N ASP A 121 -9.46 -11.12 8.29
CA ASP A 121 -9.63 -12.25 7.39
C ASP A 121 -8.27 -12.55 6.71
N PRO A 122 -7.96 -13.83 6.42
CA PRO A 122 -6.69 -14.22 5.80
C PRO A 122 -6.42 -13.47 4.50
N SER A 123 -5.16 -13.07 4.28
CA SER A 123 -4.73 -12.63 2.95
C SER A 123 -4.77 -13.82 1.99
N ILE A 124 -5.54 -13.69 0.92
CA ILE A 124 -5.65 -14.69 -0.15
C ILE A 124 -5.34 -13.94 -1.45
N PRO A 125 -4.09 -13.94 -1.94
CA PRO A 125 -3.75 -13.34 -3.22
C PRO A 125 -4.42 -14.13 -4.37
N SER A 126 -4.65 -13.47 -5.51
CA SER A 126 -5.18 -14.16 -6.69
C SER A 126 -4.08 -14.94 -7.43
N HIS A 127 -4.44 -16.08 -8.00
CA HIS A 127 -3.54 -16.97 -8.75
C HIS A 127 -3.67 -16.79 -10.27
N PHE A 128 -4.16 -15.63 -10.71
CA PHE A 128 -4.41 -15.35 -12.13
C PHE A 128 -3.20 -15.59 -13.04
N ASN A 129 -2.01 -15.12 -12.63
CA ASN A 129 -0.74 -15.44 -13.27
C ASN A 129 0.44 -15.18 -12.30
N PRO A 130 1.66 -15.67 -12.61
CA PRO A 130 2.80 -15.56 -11.71
C PRO A 130 3.20 -14.12 -11.32
N SER A 131 3.15 -13.17 -12.25
CA SER A 131 3.50 -11.77 -11.96
C SER A 131 2.45 -11.09 -11.06
N PHE A 132 1.17 -11.37 -11.29
CA PHE A 132 0.07 -10.90 -10.47
C PHE A 132 0.14 -11.45 -9.03
N GLU A 133 0.41 -12.75 -8.91
CA GLU A 133 0.62 -13.41 -7.62
C GLU A 133 1.86 -12.86 -6.91
N SER A 134 2.99 -12.69 -7.63
CA SER A 134 4.22 -12.13 -7.07
C SER A 134 4.04 -10.69 -6.58
N TYR A 135 3.33 -9.85 -7.33
CA TYR A 135 2.99 -8.49 -6.88
C TYR A 135 2.17 -8.54 -5.59
N SER A 136 1.09 -9.33 -5.57
CA SER A 136 0.20 -9.46 -4.41
C SER A 136 0.96 -9.96 -3.17
N ASN A 137 1.79 -10.99 -3.35
CA ASN A 137 2.65 -11.54 -2.31
C ASN A 137 3.70 -10.53 -1.82
N SER A 138 4.23 -9.68 -2.70
CA SER A 138 5.18 -8.64 -2.30
C SER A 138 4.56 -7.60 -1.36
N LYS A 139 3.26 -7.31 -1.52
CA LYS A 139 2.50 -6.43 -0.62
C LYS A 139 2.21 -7.09 0.71
N ILE A 140 1.85 -8.38 0.72
CA ILE A 140 1.71 -9.19 1.95
C ILE A 140 3.02 -9.22 2.72
N TYR A 141 4.15 -9.42 2.02
CA TYR A 141 5.48 -9.40 2.63
C TYR A 141 5.79 -8.06 3.31
N GLY A 142 5.48 -6.93 2.67
CA GLY A 142 5.64 -5.61 3.27
C GLY A 142 4.76 -5.38 4.50
N GLU A 143 3.52 -5.87 4.50
CA GLU A 143 2.63 -5.81 5.67
C GLU A 143 3.20 -6.59 6.87
N GLU A 144 3.74 -7.78 6.62
CA GLU A 144 4.32 -8.60 7.69
C GLU A 144 5.63 -8.04 8.21
N LEU A 145 6.47 -7.47 7.34
CA LEU A 145 7.64 -6.70 7.79
C LEU A 145 7.25 -5.55 8.70
N ALA A 146 6.26 -4.74 8.30
CA ALA A 146 5.77 -3.63 9.11
C ALA A 146 5.28 -4.11 10.48
N ARG A 147 4.53 -5.22 10.52
CA ARG A 147 4.11 -5.87 11.77
C ARG A 147 5.31 -6.27 12.63
N GLN A 148 6.32 -6.90 12.05
CA GLN A 148 7.53 -7.34 12.75
C GLN A 148 8.31 -6.16 13.35
N TYR A 149 8.51 -5.07 12.61
CA TYR A 149 9.21 -3.90 13.15
C TYR A 149 8.39 -3.23 14.26
N SER A 150 7.08 -3.10 14.09
CA SER A 150 6.19 -2.48 15.08
C SER A 150 6.06 -3.24 16.40
N SER A 151 6.33 -4.56 16.39
CA SER A 151 6.28 -5.42 17.58
C SER A 151 7.61 -5.44 18.35
N THR A 152 8.65 -4.81 17.82
CA THR A 152 9.94 -4.72 18.49
C THR A 152 9.90 -3.63 19.56
N GLU A 153 9.97 -4.00 20.84
CA GLU A 153 9.83 -3.07 21.98
C GLU A 153 10.84 -1.90 21.98
N THR A 154 11.98 -2.05 21.33
CA THR A 154 13.01 -1.00 21.23
C THR A 154 12.70 0.06 20.17
N ILE A 155 11.66 -0.15 19.35
CA ILE A 155 11.33 0.67 18.19
C ILE A 155 10.03 1.43 18.48
N ASN A 156 10.15 2.70 18.85
CA ASN A 156 8.99 3.61 18.95
C ASN A 156 8.67 4.22 17.58
N PHE A 157 8.33 3.36 16.61
CA PHE A 157 8.14 3.71 15.20
C PHE A 157 6.80 3.15 14.72
N LYS A 158 6.06 3.94 13.95
CA LYS A 158 4.71 3.59 13.50
C LYS A 158 4.69 3.08 12.07
N PHE A 159 3.87 2.08 11.82
CA PHE A 159 3.60 1.57 10.49
C PHE A 159 2.10 1.61 10.18
N ILE A 160 1.76 2.15 9.02
CA ILE A 160 0.39 2.07 8.47
C ILE A 160 0.48 1.37 7.13
N CYS A 161 -0.26 0.29 6.96
CA CYS A 161 -0.34 -0.42 5.70
C CYS A 161 -1.66 -0.10 5.00
N ALA A 162 -1.58 0.69 3.94
CA ALA A 162 -2.72 1.12 3.14
C ALA A 162 -2.93 0.16 1.97
N ARG A 163 -3.94 -0.72 2.06
CA ARG A 163 -4.37 -1.61 0.96
C ARG A 163 -5.16 -0.81 -0.06
N PHE A 164 -4.47 -0.10 -0.95
CA PHE A 164 -5.12 0.70 -1.99
C PHE A 164 -5.92 -0.16 -2.97
N GLY A 165 -7.15 0.28 -3.24
CA GLY A 165 -7.97 -0.19 -4.35
C GLY A 165 -7.52 0.34 -5.71
N TRP A 166 -8.38 0.24 -6.72
CA TRP A 166 -8.15 0.92 -7.99
C TRP A 166 -8.34 2.43 -7.82
N ILE A 167 -7.26 3.19 -8.06
CA ILE A 167 -7.26 4.65 -8.05
C ILE A 167 -7.45 5.15 -9.48
N ASN A 168 -8.47 5.97 -9.71
CA ASN A 168 -8.73 6.63 -11.00
C ASN A 168 -8.52 8.16 -10.87
N THR A 169 -8.34 8.87 -11.99
CA THR A 169 -7.92 10.28 -12.00
C THR A 169 -9.00 11.31 -11.67
N THR A 170 -10.18 10.89 -11.23
CA THR A 170 -11.26 11.78 -10.82
C THR A 170 -11.39 11.71 -9.32
N ASP A 171 -10.82 12.67 -8.59
CA ASP A 171 -11.19 13.00 -7.21
C ASP A 171 -10.72 14.42 -6.84
N ASP A 172 -11.50 15.08 -5.99
CA ASP A 172 -11.25 16.39 -5.36
C ASP A 172 -10.64 16.14 -3.96
N VAL A 173 -9.46 16.70 -3.68
CA VAL A 173 -8.74 16.40 -2.44
C VAL A 173 -9.14 17.41 -1.36
N THR A 174 -10.10 17.06 -0.50
CA THR A 174 -10.24 17.75 0.80
C THR A 174 -9.34 17.05 1.82
N SER A 175 -8.17 17.63 2.10
CA SER A 175 -7.20 17.06 3.03
C SER A 175 -7.46 17.52 4.46
N ASP A 176 -7.81 16.59 5.34
CA ASP A 176 -7.46 16.69 6.76
C ASP A 176 -6.44 15.58 7.05
N LEU A 177 -5.26 15.98 7.57
CA LEU A 177 -4.26 15.03 8.05
C LEU A 177 -4.69 14.56 9.43
N TYR A 178 -4.98 13.25 9.55
CA TYR A 178 -5.48 12.64 10.79
C TYR A 178 -4.36 12.33 11.79
N ASP A 179 -4.74 12.27 13.08
CA ASP A 179 -3.87 11.84 14.16
C ASP A 179 -3.84 10.31 14.25
N TRP A 180 -2.65 9.73 14.10
CA TRP A 180 -2.40 8.29 14.18
C TRP A 180 -1.74 7.92 15.52
N SER A 181 -2.01 8.68 16.58
CA SER A 181 -1.29 8.67 17.86
C SER A 181 -1.23 7.29 18.53
N ASP A 182 -2.28 6.48 18.41
CA ASP A 182 -2.53 5.38 19.35
C ASP A 182 -2.11 3.99 18.89
N LYS A 183 -1.61 3.83 17.65
CA LYS A 183 -1.22 2.52 17.11
C LYS A 183 0.21 2.52 16.56
N SER A 184 1.01 1.53 16.98
CA SER A 184 2.32 1.25 16.39
C SER A 184 2.20 0.56 15.02
N PHE A 185 1.10 -0.14 14.78
CA PHE A 185 0.79 -0.80 13.50
C PHE A 185 -0.71 -0.86 13.24
N GLU A 186 -1.12 -0.60 12.01
CA GLU A 186 -2.49 -0.86 11.54
C GLU A 186 -2.57 -1.06 10.03
N ILE A 187 -3.56 -1.83 9.57
CA ILE A 187 -3.91 -2.02 8.16
C ILE A 187 -5.25 -1.33 7.85
N TYR A 188 -5.35 -0.69 6.68
CA TYR A 188 -6.61 -0.12 6.19
C TYR A 188 -6.87 -0.47 4.73
N PHE A 189 -8.12 -0.80 4.38
CA PHE A 189 -8.56 -0.90 2.98
C PHE A 189 -8.89 0.49 2.43
N VAL A 190 -8.00 1.05 1.61
CA VAL A 190 -8.22 2.38 1.02
C VAL A 190 -9.10 2.24 -0.23
N SER A 191 -10.40 2.33 -0.01
CA SER A 191 -11.44 2.34 -1.04
C SER A 191 -12.47 3.42 -0.73
N SER A 192 -13.02 4.04 -1.78
CA SER A 192 -14.19 4.91 -1.69
C SER A 192 -15.43 4.12 -1.24
N ASN A 193 -16.50 4.82 -0.87
CA ASN A 193 -17.77 4.24 -0.41
C ASN A 193 -18.62 3.73 -1.59
N ASN A 194 -18.07 2.73 -2.30
CA ASN A 194 -18.63 2.15 -3.50
C ASN A 194 -19.88 1.31 -3.21
N ASP A 195 -20.84 1.30 -4.15
CA ASP A 195 -21.93 0.33 -4.12
C ASP A 195 -21.33 -1.10 -4.18
N TYR A 196 -21.81 -1.99 -3.31
CA TYR A 196 -21.26 -3.36 -3.14
C TYR A 196 -19.77 -3.40 -2.76
N CYS A 197 -19.29 -2.41 -1.99
CA CYS A 197 -17.98 -2.49 -1.32
C CYS A 197 -17.89 -3.82 -0.53
N TRP A 198 -16.96 -4.68 -0.97
CA TRP A 198 -16.82 -6.04 -0.47
C TRP A 198 -15.70 -6.18 0.57
N VAL A 199 -14.99 -5.09 0.85
CA VAL A 199 -14.00 -4.97 1.91
C VAL A 199 -14.52 -4.05 3.01
N ASP A 200 -14.02 -4.25 4.22
CA ASP A 200 -14.39 -3.43 5.36
C ASP A 200 -13.53 -2.16 5.44
N ILE A 201 -14.19 -1.01 5.26
CA ILE A 201 -13.58 0.33 5.35
C ILE A 201 -13.96 1.03 6.65
N ASP A 202 -14.77 0.40 7.51
CA ASP A 202 -15.34 1.04 8.69
C ASP A 202 -14.28 1.29 9.78
N ASN A 203 -13.13 0.61 9.70
CA ASN A 203 -11.97 0.80 10.57
C ASN A 203 -11.39 2.23 10.50
N PHE A 204 -11.57 2.93 9.37
CA PHE A 204 -11.19 4.33 9.25
C PHE A 204 -12.00 5.22 10.18
N GLN A 205 -13.31 5.01 10.23
CA GLN A 205 -14.20 5.79 11.09
C GLN A 205 -13.91 5.52 12.56
N GLN A 206 -13.66 4.25 12.91
CA GLN A 206 -13.41 3.86 14.30
C GLN A 206 -12.08 4.38 14.82
N ASN A 207 -11.04 4.38 13.99
CA ASN A 207 -9.68 4.69 14.43
C ASN A 207 -9.28 6.14 14.16
N LEU A 208 -9.82 6.78 13.11
CA LEU A 208 -9.36 8.07 12.61
C LEU A 208 -10.49 9.10 12.46
N ASP A 209 -11.75 8.73 12.71
CA ASP A 209 -12.90 9.61 12.41
C ASP A 209 -12.93 10.05 10.92
N TYR A 210 -12.48 9.16 10.02
CA TYR A 210 -12.52 9.36 8.58
C TYR A 210 -13.55 8.42 7.94
N MET A 211 -14.35 8.97 7.02
CA MET A 211 -15.21 8.20 6.15
C MET A 211 -15.09 8.73 4.72
N PRO A 212 -14.77 7.89 3.72
CA PRO A 212 -14.74 8.34 2.33
C PRO A 212 -16.14 8.78 1.88
N GLN A 213 -16.22 9.95 1.25
CA GLN A 213 -17.47 10.56 0.80
C GLN A 213 -17.82 10.21 -0.65
N ASP A 214 -16.80 9.98 -1.47
CA ASP A 214 -16.97 9.57 -2.86
C ASP A 214 -17.28 8.07 -2.97
N GLY A 215 -17.79 7.65 -4.14
CA GLY A 215 -18.08 6.24 -4.40
C GLY A 215 -18.60 5.98 -5.80
N ALA A 216 -18.11 4.90 -6.41
CA ALA A 216 -18.64 4.37 -7.65
C ALA A 216 -20.05 3.82 -7.44
N LYS A 217 -20.97 4.22 -8.33
CA LYS A 217 -22.34 3.74 -8.36
C LYS A 217 -22.51 2.59 -9.34
N TRP A 218 -23.27 1.58 -8.93
CA TRP A 218 -23.60 0.47 -9.81
C TRP A 218 -24.56 0.96 -10.90
N LYS A 219 -24.21 0.76 -12.18
CA LYS A 219 -25.12 1.09 -13.28
C LYS A 219 -26.18 0.00 -13.38
N THR A 220 -27.39 0.28 -12.92
CA THR A 220 -28.55 -0.57 -13.25
C THR A 220 -28.92 -0.35 -14.71
N THR A 221 -28.62 -1.33 -15.56
CA THR A 221 -29.20 -1.43 -16.91
C THR A 221 -30.65 -1.88 -16.84
#